data_AF-A0A2H0UK44-F1
#
_entry.id   AF-A0A2H0UK44-F1
#
_cell.length_a   1.000
_cell.length_b   1.000
_cell.length_c   1.000
_cell.angle_alpha   90.00
_cell.angle_beta   90.00
_cell.angle_gamma   90.00
#
_symmetry.space_group_name_H-M   'P 1'
#
loop_
_entity.id
_entity.type
_entity.pdbx_description
1 polymer ?
#
loop_
_entity_poly.entity_id
_entity_poly.type
_entity_poly.pdbx_seq_one_letter_code
_entity_poly.pdbx_strand_id
1 'polypeptide(L)'
;MSLYNVDIEKQEGGLLIRVSFGSPAQNDQIVLETATRLEELEAAGELSGGGVARVNGPASLPVAMVLAHHLAHRFTGVACFDPKMGKYVVAIAHGGQYAVGDLID
;
A
#
# COMPACT_ATOMS: atom_id res chain seq x y z
N MET A 1 -3.55 21.16 -3.03
CA MET A 1 -2.25 20.47 -2.83
C MET A 1 -2.55 19.34 -1.87
N SER A 2 -2.20 18.10 -2.22
CA SER A 2 -2.56 16.95 -1.37
C SER A 2 -1.79 16.98 -0.04
N LEU A 3 -2.40 16.46 1.03
CA LEU A 3 -1.74 16.24 2.32
C LEU A 3 -1.01 14.89 2.34
N TYR A 4 -1.50 13.90 1.58
CA TYR A 4 -0.87 12.60 1.42
C TYR A 4 -1.08 12.01 0.02
N ASN A 5 0.02 11.64 -0.64
CA ASN A 5 -0.01 11.14 -2.02
C ASN A 5 -0.04 9.61 -2.03
N VAL A 6 -0.88 9.04 -2.90
CA VAL A 6 -0.94 7.61 -3.22
C VAL A 6 -1.00 7.44 -4.74
N ASP A 7 0.08 6.89 -5.30
CA ASP A 7 0.23 6.60 -6.72
C ASP A 7 0.35 5.09 -6.95
N ILE A 8 -0.25 4.60 -8.04
CA ILE A 8 -0.26 3.18 -8.39
C ILE A 8 0.48 2.95 -9.71
N GLU A 9 1.37 1.97 -9.72
CA GLU A 9 2.04 1.45 -10.90
C GLU A 9 1.76 -0.05 -11.02
N LYS A 10 1.36 -0.50 -12.22
CA LYS A 10 1.24 -1.94 -12.50
C LYS A 10 2.63 -2.57 -12.58
N GLN A 11 2.79 -3.72 -11.93
CA GLN A 11 4.02 -4.50 -12.02
C GLN A 11 3.69 -5.97 -12.31
N GLU A 12 4.70 -6.72 -12.71
CA GLU A 12 4.55 -8.16 -12.84
C GLU A 12 4.17 -8.77 -11.47
N GLY A 13 3.11 -9.57 -11.46
CA GLY A 13 2.63 -10.23 -10.25
C GLY A 13 1.91 -9.33 -9.24
N GLY A 14 1.54 -8.09 -9.60
CA GLY A 14 0.66 -7.26 -8.77
C GLY A 14 0.83 -5.76 -8.99
N LEU A 15 0.79 -4.98 -7.90
CA LEU A 15 0.87 -3.52 -7.95
C LEU A 15 2.03 -2.99 -7.10
N LEU A 16 2.61 -1.87 -7.54
CA LEU A 16 3.44 -1.00 -6.73
C LEU A 16 2.63 0.24 -6.33
N ILE A 17 2.57 0.50 -5.04
CA ILE A 17 1.85 1.61 -4.41
C ILE A 17 2.89 2.53 -3.81
N ARG A 18 3.10 3.68 -4.44
CA ARG A 18 4.00 4.71 -3.93
C ARG A 18 3.23 5.64 -3.01
N VAL A 19 3.77 5.86 -1.83
CA VAL A 19 3.16 6.73 -0.82
C VAL A 19 4.14 7.79 -0.36
N SER A 20 3.64 9.00 -0.10
CA SER A 20 4.48 10.08 0.43
C SER A 20 3.66 11.15 1.14
N PHE A 21 4.28 11.83 2.10
CA PHE A 21 3.71 13.03 2.71
C PHE A 21 3.71 14.19 1.71
N GLY A 22 2.60 14.93 1.67
CA GLY A 22 2.45 16.16 0.91
C GLY A 22 2.59 17.39 1.81
N SER A 23 1.55 18.21 1.86
CA SER A 23 1.51 19.40 2.73
C SER A 23 1.49 18.99 4.21
N PRO A 24 2.10 19.78 5.13
CA PRO A 24 2.04 19.50 6.56
C PRO A 24 0.61 19.35 7.07
N ALA A 25 0.31 18.21 7.71
CA ALA A 25 -1.01 17.86 8.20
C ALA A 25 -0.92 16.88 9.38
N GLN A 26 -2.02 16.75 10.12
CA GLN A 26 -2.14 15.80 11.24
C GLN A 26 -2.64 14.43 10.76
N ASN A 27 -2.44 13.41 11.60
CA ASN A 27 -2.78 12.02 11.26
C ASN A 27 -4.27 11.85 10.92
N ASP A 28 -5.17 12.53 11.63
CA ASP A 28 -6.62 12.50 11.36
C ASP A 28 -6.99 13.03 9.97
N GLN A 29 -6.18 13.94 9.41
CA GLN A 29 -6.40 14.51 8.09
C GLN A 29 -5.84 13.60 6.99
N ILE A 30 -4.60 13.13 7.14
CA ILE A 30 -3.94 12.30 6.11
C ILE A 30 -4.55 10.89 6.02
N VAL A 31 -5.09 10.33 7.11
CA VAL A 31 -5.80 9.04 7.04
C VAL A 31 -7.10 9.16 6.25
N LEU A 32 -7.83 10.25 6.42
CA LEU A 32 -9.06 10.50 5.68
C LEU A 32 -8.76 10.68 4.19
N GLU A 33 -7.78 11.51 3.85
CA GLU A 33 -7.40 11.72 2.45
C GLU A 33 -6.86 10.43 1.81
N THR A 34 -6.08 9.63 2.55
CA THR A 34 -5.61 8.32 2.06
C THR A 34 -6.78 7.39 1.79
N ALA A 35 -7.75 7.29 2.72
CA ALA A 35 -8.93 6.44 2.55
C ALA A 35 -9.75 6.88 1.32
N THR A 36 -10.06 8.17 1.20
CA THR A 36 -10.76 8.72 0.03
C THR A 36 -10.02 8.42 -1.26
N ARG A 37 -8.69 8.59 -1.29
CA ARG A 37 -7.90 8.29 -2.49
C ARG A 37 -7.93 6.81 -2.87
N LEU A 38 -7.89 5.90 -1.90
CA LEU A 38 -7.99 4.46 -2.15
C LEU A 38 -9.40 4.07 -2.64
N GLU A 39 -10.45 4.68 -2.11
CA GLU A 39 -11.83 4.50 -2.59
C GLU A 39 -12.00 4.98 -4.04
N GLU A 40 -11.41 6.11 -4.41
CA GLU A 40 -11.40 6.60 -5.80
C GLU A 40 -10.70 5.61 -6.74
N LEU A 41 -9.52 5.14 -6.36
CA LEU A 41 -8.73 4.18 -7.14
C LEU A 41 -9.45 2.83 -7.26
N GLU A 42 -10.16 2.42 -6.21
CA GLU A 42 -11.03 1.24 -6.24
C GLU A 42 -12.19 1.42 -7.22
N ALA A 43 -12.91 2.55 -7.12
CA ALA A 43 -14.05 2.84 -7.99
C ALA A 43 -13.63 2.95 -9.47
N ALA A 44 -12.40 3.40 -9.73
CA ALA A 44 -11.79 3.42 -11.06
C ALA A 44 -11.28 2.05 -11.54
N GLY A 45 -11.30 1.02 -10.68
CA GLY A 45 -10.79 -0.32 -10.98
C GLY A 45 -9.26 -0.40 -11.01
N GLU A 46 -8.55 0.63 -10.54
CA GLU A 46 -7.08 0.72 -10.56
C GLU A 46 -6.42 -0.12 -9.47
N LEU A 47 -7.16 -0.45 -8.40
CA LEU A 47 -6.75 -1.42 -7.39
C LEU A 47 -6.97 -2.89 -7.80
N SER A 48 -7.19 -3.15 -9.09
CA SER A 48 -7.26 -4.50 -9.64
C SER A 48 -5.90 -4.93 -10.20
N GLY A 49 -5.36 -6.04 -9.69
CA GLY A 49 -4.07 -6.57 -10.12
C GLY A 49 -3.82 -8.02 -9.74
N GLY A 50 -4.50 -8.51 -8.69
CA GLY A 50 -4.19 -9.82 -8.12
C GLY A 50 -2.76 -9.89 -7.59
N GLY A 51 -2.37 -11.03 -7.04
CA GLY A 51 -1.00 -11.21 -6.54
C GLY A 51 -0.68 -10.29 -5.36
N VAL A 52 0.47 -9.60 -5.41
CA VAL A 52 1.01 -8.83 -4.28
C VAL A 52 0.91 -7.31 -4.48
N ALA A 53 0.48 -6.59 -3.43
CA ALA A 53 0.58 -5.14 -3.34
C ALA A 53 1.87 -4.75 -2.62
N ARG A 54 2.76 -4.04 -3.31
CA ARG A 54 4.04 -3.53 -2.79
C ARG A 54 3.87 -2.07 -2.36
N VAL A 55 3.93 -1.78 -1.08
CA VAL A 55 3.87 -0.41 -0.55
C VAL A 55 5.29 0.13 -0.42
N ASN A 56 5.55 1.27 -1.05
CA ASN A 56 6.86 1.92 -1.04
C ASN A 56 6.76 3.41 -0.72
N GLY A 57 7.42 3.81 0.37
CA GLY A 57 7.53 5.21 0.78
C GLY A 57 7.20 5.43 2.25
N PRO A 58 7.44 6.65 2.76
CA PRO A 58 7.20 6.97 4.16
C PRO A 58 5.69 7.04 4.44
N ALA A 59 5.24 6.31 5.45
CA ALA A 59 3.87 6.33 5.95
C ALA A 59 3.85 6.47 7.47
N SER A 60 2.83 7.15 8.01
CA SER A 60 2.54 7.07 9.45
C SER A 60 1.87 5.74 9.78
N LEU A 61 1.92 5.33 11.06
CA LEU A 61 1.28 4.08 11.49
C LEU A 61 -0.24 4.07 11.20
N PRO A 62 -1.03 5.14 11.46
CA PRO A 62 -2.43 5.17 11.09
C PRO A 62 -2.69 5.02 9.59
N VAL A 63 -1.87 5.67 8.75
CA VAL A 63 -1.97 5.54 7.28
C VAL A 63 -1.66 4.12 6.82
N ALA A 64 -0.66 3.47 7.43
CA ALA A 64 -0.35 2.07 7.14
C ALA A 64 -1.53 1.13 7.47
N MET A 65 -2.30 1.41 8.52
CA MET A 65 -3.50 0.63 8.86
C MET A 65 -4.62 0.81 7.82
N VAL A 66 -4.82 2.02 7.30
CA VAL A 66 -5.78 2.30 6.22
C VAL A 66 -5.35 1.57 4.94
N LEU A 67 -4.08 1.70 4.53
CA LEU A 67 -3.54 0.96 3.39
C LEU A 67 -3.75 -0.55 3.56
N ALA A 68 -3.41 -1.11 4.72
CA ALA A 68 -3.61 -2.52 5.02
C ALA A 68 -5.09 -2.93 4.90
N HIS A 69 -6.02 -2.14 5.44
CA HIS A 69 -7.45 -2.43 5.35
C HIS A 69 -7.95 -2.52 3.90
N HIS A 70 -7.57 -1.55 3.04
CA HIS A 70 -7.99 -1.57 1.63
C HIS A 70 -7.26 -2.63 0.80
N LEU A 71 -6.02 -2.98 1.13
CA LEU A 71 -5.24 -3.92 0.30
C LEU A 71 -5.43 -5.38 0.71
N ALA A 72 -5.56 -5.67 2.01
CA ALA A 72 -5.57 -7.04 2.55
C ALA A 72 -6.64 -7.93 1.90
N HIS A 73 -7.84 -7.39 1.66
CA HIS A 73 -8.96 -8.16 1.12
C HIS A 73 -8.90 -8.33 -0.42
N ARG A 74 -7.98 -7.64 -1.10
CA ARG A 74 -7.91 -7.57 -2.58
C ARG A 74 -6.69 -8.29 -3.15
N PHE A 75 -5.62 -8.44 -2.37
CA PHE A 75 -4.35 -9.04 -2.78
C PHE A 75 -4.04 -10.32 -2.00
N THR A 76 -3.34 -11.25 -2.64
CA THR A 76 -2.82 -12.47 -1.97
C THR A 76 -1.65 -12.17 -1.05
N GLY A 77 -1.01 -11.01 -1.21
CA GLY A 77 -0.06 -10.48 -0.24
C GLY A 77 0.00 -8.96 -0.23
N VAL A 78 0.41 -8.38 0.90
CA VAL A 78 0.79 -6.97 1.01
C VAL A 78 2.19 -6.91 1.60
N ALA A 79 3.12 -6.26 0.90
CA ALA A 79 4.51 -6.18 1.28
C ALA A 79 4.97 -4.73 1.39
N CYS A 80 5.79 -4.42 2.39
CA CYS A 80 6.29 -3.07 2.66
C CYS A 80 7.78 -3.00 2.37
N PHE A 81 8.22 -1.98 1.64
CA PHE A 81 9.64 -1.77 1.38
C PHE A 81 10.38 -1.41 2.67
N ASP A 82 11.40 -2.19 3.02
CA ASP A 82 12.33 -1.87 4.10
C ASP A 82 13.64 -1.31 3.52
N PRO A 83 13.97 -0.03 3.75
CA PRO A 83 15.15 0.61 3.16
C PRO A 83 16.48 0.11 3.75
N LYS A 84 16.47 -0.53 4.93
CA LYS A 84 17.69 -1.11 5.52
C LYS A 84 18.03 -2.44 4.84
N MET A 85 17.01 -3.20 4.46
CA MET A 85 17.16 -4.48 3.77
C MET A 85 17.22 -4.34 2.25
N GLY A 86 16.70 -3.25 1.70
CA GLY A 86 16.60 -3.05 0.25
C GLY A 86 15.63 -4.03 -0.42
N LYS A 87 14.62 -4.51 0.33
CA LYS A 87 13.65 -5.52 -0.09
C LYS A 87 12.26 -5.20 0.44
N TYR A 88 11.23 -5.80 -0.14
CA TYR A 88 9.89 -5.76 0.43
C TYR A 88 9.68 -6.92 1.38
N VAL A 89 9.12 -6.63 2.56
CA VAL A 89 8.76 -7.62 3.57
C VAL A 89 7.25 -7.85 3.50
N VAL A 90 6.81 -9.08 3.24
CA VAL A 90 5.39 -9.45 3.23
C VAL A 90 4.83 -9.33 4.65
N ALA A 91 3.92 -8.37 4.86
CA ALA A 91 3.29 -8.10 6.15
C ALA A 91 1.90 -8.76 6.28
N ILE A 92 1.25 -9.03 5.14
CA ILE A 92 -0.06 -9.68 5.06
C ILE A 92 0.01 -10.74 3.98
N ALA A 93 -0.52 -11.94 4.23
CA ALA A 93 -0.54 -13.04 3.28
C ALA A 93 -1.85 -13.84 3.33
N HIS A 94 -2.38 -14.17 2.17
CA HIS A 94 -3.58 -14.96 1.96
C HIS A 94 -3.38 -15.96 0.81
N GLY A 95 -4.10 -17.08 0.83
CA GLY A 95 -4.13 -18.02 -0.31
C GLY A 95 -2.87 -18.86 -0.53
N GLY A 96 -1.89 -18.79 0.38
CA GLY A 96 -0.74 -19.71 0.43
C GLY A 96 0.39 -19.46 -0.58
N GLN A 97 0.29 -18.45 -1.44
CA GLN A 97 1.36 -18.06 -2.37
C GLN A 97 2.54 -17.38 -1.64
N TYR A 98 2.24 -16.66 -0.56
CA TYR A 98 3.22 -15.96 0.28
C TYR A 98 3.01 -16.33 1.75
N ALA A 99 4.03 -16.13 2.56
CA ALA A 99 3.99 -16.18 4.02
C ALA A 99 4.39 -14.82 4.62
N VAL A 100 3.85 -14.51 5.81
CA VAL A 100 4.28 -13.31 6.54
C VAL A 100 5.77 -13.42 6.88
N GLY A 101 6.53 -12.38 6.56
CA GLY A 101 7.99 -12.34 6.70
C GLY A 101 8.77 -12.75 5.45
N ASP A 102 8.09 -13.20 4.39
CA ASP A 102 8.75 -13.43 3.10
C ASP A 102 9.39 -12.14 2.57
N LEU A 103 10.53 -12.30 1.90
CA LEU A 103 11.24 -11.20 1.26
C LEU A 103 11.05 -11.30 -0.25
N ILE A 104 10.52 -10.23 -0.86
CA ILE A 104 10.30 -10.13 -2.30
C ILE A 104 10.98 -8.88 -2.87
N ASP A 105 11.14 -8.86 -4.19
CA ASP A 105 11.66 -7.74 -4.97
C ASP A 105 10.51 -6.89 -5.56
#